data_AF-A0A7W1QDN8-F1
#
_entry.id   AF-A0A7W1QDN8-F1
#
_cell.length_a   1.000
_cell.length_b   1.000
_cell.length_c   1.000
_cell.angle_alpha   90.00
_cell.angle_beta   90.00
_cell.angle_gamma   90.00
#
_symmetry.space_group_name_H-M   'P 1'
#
loop_
_entity.id
_entity.type
_entity.pdbx_description
1 polymer ?
#
loop_
_entity_poly.entity_id
_entity_poly.type
_entity_poly.pdbx_seq_one_letter_code
_entity_poly.pdbx_strand_id
1 'polypeptide(L)'
;MRTKVPKLGRSKGGSRSVNQSGQASGFLSLTAIMPGETDALREYLQGFRDRGERPLEKVPGTHMARFVIVEKFNCKASYKQRQTETLACATLAFSSNLDGPIDAYLDRLCTSFAPEAQEIWGRCVGSPATCEGEELKEYLKRNQIDCGFFYAAYGEATVEKVKTSLEQRDRLVAFATGNQGVPAAELQQAFLREFAS
;
A
#
# COMPACT_ATOMS: atom_id res chain seq x y z
N MET A 1 -38.59 13.51 26.00
CA MET A 1 -37.84 14.30 25.00
C MET A 1 -36.90 13.35 24.26
N ARG A 2 -37.19 13.00 22.99
CA ARG A 2 -36.35 12.10 22.17
C ARG A 2 -35.60 12.95 21.15
N THR A 3 -34.30 13.09 21.33
CA THR A 3 -33.42 13.85 20.42
C THR A 3 -33.11 12.98 19.20
N LYS A 4 -33.55 13.42 18.01
CA LYS A 4 -33.26 12.76 16.73
C LYS A 4 -31.78 12.91 16.39
N VAL A 5 -31.10 11.79 16.16
CA VAL A 5 -29.76 11.76 15.55
C VAL A 5 -29.93 12.01 14.04
N PRO A 6 -29.14 12.91 13.40
CA PRO A 6 -29.26 13.16 11.97
C PRO A 6 -28.72 11.96 11.19
N LYS A 7 -29.52 11.40 10.27
CA LYS A 7 -29.02 10.45 9.26
C LYS A 7 -28.27 11.24 8.19
N LEU A 8 -26.96 11.05 8.08
CA LEU A 8 -26.19 11.52 6.93
C LEU A 8 -26.67 10.78 5.67
N GLY A 9 -27.24 11.52 4.73
CA GLY A 9 -27.71 11.00 3.45
C GLY A 9 -26.54 10.55 2.58
N ARG A 10 -26.63 9.34 2.01
CA ARG A 10 -25.76 8.91 0.92
C ARG A 10 -26.09 9.71 -0.34
N SER A 11 -25.17 10.58 -0.76
CA SER A 11 -25.19 11.23 -2.06
C SER A 11 -24.99 10.19 -3.17
N LYS A 12 -25.97 10.09 -4.08
CA LYS A 12 -25.81 9.44 -5.39
C LYS A 12 -25.28 10.48 -6.37
N GLY A 13 -24.02 10.35 -6.76
CA GLY A 13 -23.35 11.13 -7.80
C GLY A 13 -21.90 10.68 -7.89
N GLY A 14 -21.39 10.38 -9.08
CA GLY A 14 -20.08 9.75 -9.31
C GLY A 14 -18.95 10.40 -8.51
N SER A 15 -18.63 9.83 -7.35
CA SER A 15 -17.69 10.41 -6.41
C SER A 15 -16.30 9.91 -6.74
N ARG A 16 -15.38 10.82 -7.08
CA ARG A 16 -13.96 10.52 -6.87
C ARG A 16 -13.81 10.12 -5.40
N SER A 17 -13.15 8.99 -5.17
CA SER A 17 -12.84 8.54 -3.82
C SER A 17 -11.97 9.60 -3.14
N VAL A 18 -12.26 9.97 -1.90
CA VAL A 18 -11.41 10.86 -1.09
C VAL A 18 -9.98 10.33 -0.96
N ASN A 19 -9.80 9.05 -1.21
CA ASN A 19 -8.55 8.33 -1.14
C ASN A 19 -7.76 8.36 -2.45
N GLN A 20 -8.24 9.02 -3.51
CA GLN A 20 -7.62 8.97 -4.84
C GLN A 20 -7.08 10.33 -5.28
N SER A 21 -5.84 10.33 -5.77
CA SER A 21 -5.17 11.48 -6.36
C SER A 21 -4.53 11.06 -7.69
N GLY A 22 -5.11 11.49 -8.81
CA GLY A 22 -4.73 11.01 -10.13
C GLY A 22 -4.98 9.50 -10.30
N GLN A 23 -3.96 8.77 -10.75
CA GLN A 23 -3.96 7.32 -10.89
C GLN A 23 -3.57 6.57 -9.61
N ALA A 24 -3.15 7.28 -8.55
CA ALA A 24 -2.77 6.66 -7.29
C ALA A 24 -3.88 6.77 -6.25
N SER A 25 -4.04 5.72 -5.46
CA SER A 25 -4.94 5.69 -4.29
C SER A 25 -4.16 5.41 -3.01
N GLY A 26 -4.69 5.90 -1.89
CA GLY A 26 -4.26 5.54 -0.54
C GLY A 26 -5.22 4.55 0.10
N PHE A 27 -4.70 3.46 0.64
CA PHE A 27 -5.45 2.55 1.49
C PHE A 27 -4.89 2.61 2.91
N LEU A 28 -5.77 2.67 3.91
CA LEU A 28 -5.42 2.55 5.32
C LEU A 28 -6.46 1.67 5.99
N SER A 29 -6.03 0.62 6.68
CA SER A 29 -6.86 -0.14 7.61
C SER A 29 -6.26 -0.14 9.01
N LEU A 30 -7.15 -0.15 10.01
CA LEU A 30 -6.81 -0.31 11.41
C LEU A 30 -7.49 -1.56 11.95
N THR A 31 -6.70 -2.57 12.30
CA THR A 31 -7.21 -3.85 12.81
C THR A 31 -6.68 -4.07 14.23
N ALA A 32 -7.58 -4.27 15.18
CA ALA A 32 -7.21 -4.59 16.56
C ALA A 32 -6.46 -5.93 16.60
N ILE A 33 -5.32 -5.99 17.28
CA ILE A 33 -4.53 -7.22 17.47
C ILE A 33 -5.14 -8.00 18.63
N MET A 34 -5.21 -9.32 18.51
CA MET A 34 -5.70 -10.18 19.60
C MET A 34 -4.82 -10.02 20.86
N PRO A 35 -5.41 -10.03 22.07
CA PRO A 35 -4.64 -10.00 23.31
C PRO A 35 -3.60 -11.13 23.35
N GLY A 36 -2.34 -10.80 23.64
CA GLY A 36 -1.23 -11.76 23.67
C GLY A 36 -0.49 -11.97 22.35
N GLU A 37 -1.06 -11.56 21.22
CA GLU A 37 -0.44 -11.78 19.88
C GLU A 37 0.51 -10.65 19.44
N THR A 38 0.60 -9.56 20.22
CA THR A 38 1.34 -8.36 19.80
C THR A 38 2.83 -8.61 19.58
N ASP A 39 3.47 -9.36 20.49
CA ASP A 39 4.90 -9.64 20.39
C ASP A 39 5.21 -10.65 19.27
N ALA A 40 4.39 -11.69 19.12
CA ALA A 40 4.51 -12.64 18.03
C ALA A 40 4.35 -11.96 16.65
N LEU A 41 3.35 -11.08 16.50
CA LEU A 41 3.17 -10.30 15.28
C LEU A 41 4.37 -9.36 15.03
N ARG A 42 4.90 -8.74 16.09
CA ARG A 42 6.08 -7.86 15.97
C ARG A 42 7.30 -8.63 15.49
N GLU A 43 7.58 -9.78 16.09
CA GLU A 43 8.69 -10.65 15.71
C GLU A 43 8.56 -11.08 14.25
N TYR A 44 7.38 -11.51 13.83
CA TYR A 44 7.11 -11.88 12.45
C TYR A 44 7.40 -10.74 11.46
N LEU A 45 6.89 -9.53 11.75
CA LEU A 45 7.11 -8.35 10.91
C LEU A 45 8.58 -7.89 10.90
N GLN A 46 9.28 -7.99 12.03
CA GLN A 46 10.71 -7.70 12.13
C GLN A 46 11.55 -8.69 11.34
N GLY A 47 11.15 -9.96 11.31
CA GLY A 47 11.80 -11.01 10.54
C GLY A 47 11.95 -10.68 9.06
N PHE A 48 10.97 -10.00 8.45
CA PHE A 48 11.13 -9.52 7.06
C PHE A 48 12.30 -8.56 6.91
N ARG A 49 12.45 -7.62 7.85
CA ARG A 49 13.53 -6.62 7.83
C ARG A 49 14.89 -7.30 8.04
N ASP A 50 14.95 -8.21 9.01
CA ASP A 50 16.20 -8.89 9.38
C ASP A 50 16.69 -9.81 8.26
N ARG A 51 15.78 -10.42 7.49
CA ARG A 51 16.09 -11.22 6.29
C ARG A 51 16.23 -10.38 5.01
N GLY A 52 16.01 -9.07 5.08
CA GLY A 52 16.02 -8.19 3.90
C GLY A 52 14.90 -8.46 2.90
N GLU A 53 13.84 -9.16 3.32
CA GLU A 53 12.68 -9.51 2.51
C GLU A 53 11.75 -8.30 2.34
N ARG A 54 11.14 -8.21 1.16
CA ARG A 54 10.17 -7.17 0.81
C ARG A 54 8.89 -7.85 0.33
N PRO A 55 8.11 -8.45 1.24
CA PRO A 55 7.07 -9.41 0.87
C PRO A 55 5.93 -8.75 0.08
N LEU A 56 5.79 -7.42 0.12
CA LEU A 56 4.79 -6.67 -0.64
C LEU A 56 5.22 -6.36 -2.09
N GLU A 57 6.47 -6.63 -2.49
CA GLU A 57 6.92 -6.50 -3.89
C GLU A 57 6.17 -7.45 -4.83
N LYS A 58 5.67 -8.58 -4.32
CA LYS A 58 4.85 -9.53 -5.08
C LYS A 58 3.40 -9.09 -5.29
N VAL A 59 2.98 -7.95 -4.74
CA VAL A 59 1.63 -7.40 -4.89
C VAL A 59 1.66 -6.29 -5.95
N PRO A 60 1.20 -6.56 -7.19
CA PRO A 60 1.36 -5.62 -8.30
C PRO A 60 0.62 -4.30 -8.08
N GLY A 61 1.28 -3.20 -8.46
CA GLY A 61 0.77 -1.84 -8.30
C GLY A 61 0.98 -1.24 -6.91
N THR A 62 1.73 -1.89 -6.01
CA THR A 62 2.15 -1.29 -4.73
C THR A 62 3.31 -0.33 -4.95
N HIS A 63 3.11 0.98 -4.72
CA HIS A 63 4.20 1.96 -4.70
C HIS A 63 4.94 1.94 -3.37
N MET A 64 4.17 1.94 -2.29
CA MET A 64 4.66 1.91 -0.92
C MET A 64 3.63 1.19 -0.09
N ALA A 65 4.05 0.29 0.78
CA ALA A 65 3.17 -0.24 1.81
C ALA A 65 3.95 -0.44 3.11
N ARG A 66 3.27 -0.31 4.24
CA ARG A 66 3.87 -0.44 5.56
C ARG A 66 2.89 -1.03 6.56
N PHE A 67 3.45 -1.78 7.50
CA PHE A 67 2.78 -2.24 8.71
C PHE A 67 3.35 -1.48 9.90
N VAL A 68 2.47 -1.02 10.79
CA VAL A 68 2.84 -0.34 12.04
C VAL A 68 1.98 -0.89 13.17
N ILE A 69 2.62 -1.38 14.22
CA ILE A 69 1.92 -1.73 15.47
C ILE A 69 1.82 -0.45 16.33
N VAL A 70 0.61 -0.06 16.66
CA VAL A 70 0.29 1.10 17.49
C VAL A 70 -0.26 0.61 18.83
N GLU A 71 0.52 0.77 19.89
CA GLU A 71 0.10 0.41 21.25
C GLU A 71 -0.37 1.61 22.06
N LYS A 72 0.15 2.80 21.75
CA LYS A 72 -0.12 4.05 22.45
C LYS A 72 -0.16 5.18 21.44
N PHE A 73 -1.14 6.06 21.56
CA PHE A 73 -1.09 7.33 20.84
C PHE A 73 -0.22 8.31 21.63
N ASN A 74 0.79 8.88 20.95
CA ASN A 74 1.66 9.88 21.56
C ASN A 74 0.92 11.22 21.64
N CYS A 75 0.19 11.42 22.74
CA CYS A 75 -0.37 12.72 23.10
C CYS A 75 0.73 13.59 23.72
N LYS A 76 1.46 14.37 22.92
CA LYS A 76 2.38 15.38 23.49
C LYS A 76 1.56 16.43 24.24
N ALA A 77 2.04 16.86 25.41
CA ALA A 77 1.41 17.90 26.21
C ALA A 77 1.15 19.21 25.43
N SER A 78 1.95 19.50 24.40
CA SER A 78 1.81 20.65 23.51
C SER A 78 0.51 20.66 22.69
N TYR A 79 -0.17 19.52 22.51
CA TYR A 79 -1.39 19.43 21.70
C TYR A 79 -2.69 19.74 22.47
N LYS A 80 -2.62 20.30 23.70
CA LYS A 80 -3.78 20.56 24.59
C LYS A 80 -4.68 19.34 24.86
N GLN A 81 -4.21 18.13 24.53
CA GLN A 81 -4.89 16.88 24.86
C GLN A 81 -4.63 16.59 26.34
N ARG A 82 -5.70 16.51 27.15
CA ARG A 82 -5.61 16.55 28.62
C ARG A 82 -5.08 15.26 29.25
N GLN A 83 -5.07 14.13 28.54
CA GLN A 83 -4.65 12.84 29.07
C GLN A 83 -4.00 11.98 27.99
N THR A 84 -3.09 11.10 28.41
CA THR A 84 -2.50 10.06 27.57
C THR A 84 -3.57 9.02 27.24
N GLU A 85 -3.92 8.89 25.96
CA GLU A 85 -4.81 7.85 25.49
C GLU A 85 -4.02 6.56 25.22
N THR A 86 -4.19 5.58 26.11
CA THR A 86 -3.71 4.21 25.90
C THR A 86 -4.81 3.44 25.17
N LEU A 87 -4.45 2.75 24.08
CA LEU A 87 -5.42 1.95 23.35
C LEU A 87 -5.85 0.75 24.19
N ALA A 88 -7.12 0.35 24.06
CA ALA A 88 -7.65 -0.84 24.75
C ALA A 88 -6.95 -2.14 24.30
N CYS A 89 -6.41 -2.14 23.07
CA CYS A 89 -5.59 -3.21 22.50
C CYS A 89 -4.58 -2.60 21.52
N ALA A 90 -3.44 -3.27 21.33
CA ALA A 90 -2.53 -2.91 20.26
C ALA A 90 -3.26 -2.99 18.91
N THR A 91 -3.02 -2.02 18.03
CA THR A 91 -3.69 -1.94 16.74
C THR A 91 -2.67 -2.05 15.62
N LEU A 92 -2.93 -2.92 14.66
CA LEU A 92 -2.16 -3.01 13.43
C LEU A 92 -2.70 -1.97 12.44
N ALA A 93 -1.85 -1.02 12.07
CA ALA A 93 -2.09 -0.10 10.97
C ALA A 93 -1.39 -0.62 9.72
N PHE A 94 -2.17 -0.94 8.68
CA PHE A 94 -1.65 -1.22 7.35
C PHE A 94 -2.00 -0.05 6.44
N SER A 95 -0.98 0.53 5.80
CA SER A 95 -1.21 1.60 4.82
C SER A 95 -0.46 1.32 3.52
N SER A 96 -1.11 1.55 2.39
CA SER A 96 -0.55 1.36 1.06
C SER A 96 -0.87 2.52 0.13
N ASN A 97 0.11 2.89 -0.70
CA ASN A 97 -0.06 3.74 -1.87
C ASN A 97 -0.03 2.83 -3.10
N LEU A 98 -1.05 2.91 -3.92
CA LEU A 98 -1.32 1.91 -4.94
C LEU A 98 -1.79 2.50 -6.27
N ASP A 99 -1.56 1.76 -7.35
CA ASP A 99 -2.10 2.05 -8.67
C ASP A 99 -3.58 1.69 -8.78
N GLY A 100 -4.36 2.63 -9.29
CA GLY A 100 -5.74 2.44 -9.67
C GLY A 100 -6.71 2.35 -8.48
N PRO A 101 -7.87 1.69 -8.67
CA PRO A 101 -8.89 1.55 -7.63
C PRO A 101 -8.44 0.63 -6.48
N ILE A 102 -8.78 1.02 -5.25
CA ILE A 102 -8.52 0.23 -4.02
C ILE A 102 -9.06 -1.19 -4.15
N ASP A 103 -10.26 -1.36 -4.69
CA ASP A 103 -10.93 -2.67 -4.75
C ASP A 103 -10.11 -3.70 -5.55
N ALA A 104 -9.67 -3.31 -6.75
CA ALA A 104 -8.85 -4.15 -7.63
C ALA A 104 -7.45 -4.42 -7.04
N TYR A 105 -6.92 -3.49 -6.24
CA TYR A 105 -5.67 -3.70 -5.51
C TYR A 105 -5.85 -4.73 -4.40
N LEU A 106 -6.93 -4.65 -3.63
CA LEU A 106 -7.20 -5.61 -2.57
C LEU A 106 -7.40 -7.02 -3.13
N ASP A 107 -7.97 -7.19 -4.32
CA ASP A 107 -8.03 -8.50 -4.99
C ASP A 107 -6.63 -9.10 -5.19
N ARG A 108 -5.68 -8.29 -5.68
CA ARG A 108 -4.29 -8.72 -5.87
C ARG A 108 -3.58 -8.99 -4.56
N LEU A 109 -3.77 -8.12 -3.56
CA LEU A 109 -3.20 -8.29 -2.22
C LEU A 109 -3.67 -9.61 -1.59
N CYS A 110 -4.98 -9.85 -1.57
CA CYS A 110 -5.57 -11.00 -0.89
C CYS A 110 -5.27 -12.33 -1.59
N THR A 111 -4.81 -12.30 -2.84
CA THR A 111 -4.40 -13.49 -3.59
C THR A 111 -2.89 -13.72 -3.50
N SER A 112 -2.08 -12.70 -3.79
CA SER A 112 -0.62 -12.84 -3.89
C SER A 112 0.09 -12.86 -2.53
N PHE A 113 -0.57 -12.40 -1.47
CA PHE A 113 -0.01 -12.23 -0.13
C PHE A 113 -0.63 -13.17 0.91
N ALA A 114 -1.40 -14.19 0.49
CA ALA A 114 -2.21 -15.02 1.37
C ALA A 114 -1.43 -15.70 2.54
N PRO A 115 -0.23 -16.30 2.34
CA PRO A 115 0.50 -16.92 3.45
C PRO A 115 0.88 -15.91 4.54
N GLU A 116 1.44 -14.76 4.15
CA GLU A 116 1.82 -13.70 5.07
C GLU A 116 0.60 -12.98 5.63
N ALA A 117 -0.49 -12.90 4.88
CA ALA A 117 -1.76 -12.36 5.33
C ALA A 117 -2.35 -13.17 6.48
N GLN A 118 -2.23 -14.50 6.45
CA GLN A 118 -2.64 -15.37 7.55
C GLN A 118 -1.81 -15.09 8.81
N GLU A 119 -0.49 -14.99 8.66
CA GLU A 119 0.39 -14.66 9.79
C GLU A 119 0.12 -13.26 10.34
N ILE A 120 -0.24 -12.29 9.50
CA ILE A 120 -0.42 -10.91 9.94
C ILE A 120 -1.83 -10.65 10.46
N TRP A 121 -2.85 -10.85 9.62
CA TRP A 121 -4.23 -10.54 9.97
C TRP A 121 -4.92 -11.67 10.72
N GLY A 122 -4.47 -12.93 10.61
CA GLY A 122 -4.98 -14.03 11.45
C GLY A 122 -4.71 -13.84 12.95
N ARG A 123 -3.81 -12.91 13.30
CA ARG A 123 -3.52 -12.45 14.67
C ARG A 123 -4.41 -11.28 15.12
N CYS A 124 -5.34 -10.83 14.28
CA CYS A 124 -6.21 -9.69 14.54
C CYS A 124 -7.64 -10.13 14.90
N VAL A 125 -8.32 -9.30 15.69
CA VAL A 125 -9.70 -9.54 16.14
C VAL A 125 -10.64 -9.53 14.94
N GLY A 126 -11.49 -10.54 14.86
CA GLY A 126 -12.53 -10.66 13.83
C GLY A 126 -12.00 -10.96 12.43
N SER A 127 -10.74 -11.37 12.30
CA SER A 127 -10.20 -11.86 11.03
C SER A 127 -10.99 -13.08 10.54
N PRO A 128 -11.04 -13.30 9.22
CA PRO A 128 -11.57 -14.56 8.70
C PRO A 128 -10.71 -15.74 9.18
N ALA A 129 -11.28 -16.95 9.11
CA ALA A 129 -10.56 -18.17 9.45
C ALA A 129 -9.36 -18.38 8.52
N THR A 130 -9.55 -18.08 7.23
CA THR A 130 -8.51 -18.04 6.21
C THR A 130 -8.36 -16.61 5.70
N CYS A 131 -7.19 -16.01 5.87
CA CYS A 131 -6.91 -14.65 5.44
C CYS A 131 -6.49 -14.61 3.97
N GLU A 132 -7.44 -14.91 3.08
CA GLU A 132 -7.25 -14.87 1.63
C GLU A 132 -8.52 -14.41 0.90
N GLY A 133 -8.37 -14.09 -0.38
CA GLY A 133 -9.49 -13.83 -1.30
C GLY A 133 -10.51 -12.78 -0.79
N GLU A 134 -11.78 -13.05 -1.06
CA GLU A 134 -12.88 -12.11 -0.79
C GLU A 134 -13.10 -11.90 0.73
N GLU A 135 -12.94 -12.93 1.55
CA GLU A 135 -13.17 -12.81 3.00
C GLU A 135 -12.19 -11.83 3.65
N LEU A 136 -10.91 -11.92 3.28
CA LEU A 136 -9.90 -10.96 3.73
C LEU A 136 -10.17 -9.57 3.15
N LYS A 137 -10.53 -9.46 1.87
CA LYS A 137 -10.86 -8.17 1.25
C LYS A 137 -12.01 -7.46 1.98
N GLU A 138 -13.09 -8.18 2.28
CA GLU A 138 -14.20 -7.65 3.06
C GLU A 138 -13.79 -7.26 4.47
N TYR A 139 -12.95 -8.06 5.13
CA TYR A 139 -12.40 -7.73 6.44
C TYR A 139 -11.58 -6.42 6.39
N LEU A 140 -10.68 -6.27 5.42
CA LEU A 140 -9.86 -5.07 5.25
C LEU A 140 -10.70 -3.83 4.93
N LYS A 141 -11.71 -3.96 4.07
CA LYS A 141 -12.62 -2.85 3.74
C LYS A 141 -13.50 -2.45 4.93
N ARG A 142 -13.95 -3.41 5.74
CA ARG A 142 -14.70 -3.13 6.98
C ARG A 142 -13.87 -2.34 8.00
N ASN A 143 -12.56 -2.56 8.01
CA ASN A 143 -11.60 -1.88 8.90
C ASN A 143 -10.90 -0.68 8.23
N GLN A 144 -11.37 -0.25 7.05
CA GLN A 144 -10.77 0.86 6.31
C GLN A 144 -11.08 2.21 6.98
N ILE A 145 -10.08 3.08 7.03
CA ILE A 145 -10.22 4.49 7.40
C ILE A 145 -10.02 5.36 6.16
N ASP A 146 -10.93 6.31 5.95
CA ASP A 146 -10.80 7.28 4.85
C ASP A 146 -9.60 8.21 5.08
N CYS A 147 -8.66 8.18 4.12
CA CYS A 147 -7.48 9.03 4.05
C CYS A 147 -7.89 10.40 3.46
N GLY A 148 -8.42 11.30 4.28
CA GLY A 148 -8.93 12.61 3.83
C GLY A 148 -7.92 13.55 3.13
N PHE A 149 -6.64 13.21 3.04
CA PHE A 149 -5.57 14.04 2.43
C PHE A 149 -4.51 13.20 1.69
N PHE A 150 -4.91 12.26 0.83
CA PHE A 150 -3.94 11.56 0.00
C PHE A 150 -3.43 12.45 -1.14
N TYR A 151 -2.12 12.70 -1.20
CA TYR A 151 -1.45 13.46 -2.27
C TYR A 151 -0.46 12.56 -3.02
N ALA A 152 -0.69 12.35 -4.31
CA ALA A 152 0.24 11.62 -5.17
C ALA A 152 1.28 12.59 -5.75
N ALA A 153 2.55 12.44 -5.36
CA ALA A 153 3.64 13.27 -5.90
C ALA A 153 3.84 13.11 -7.42
N TYR A 154 3.43 11.95 -7.99
CA TYR A 154 3.44 11.66 -9.42
C TYR A 154 2.09 11.09 -9.86
N GLY A 155 1.04 11.92 -9.87
CA GLY A 155 -0.34 11.49 -10.13
C GLY A 155 -0.60 10.81 -11.50
N GLU A 156 0.36 10.82 -12.43
CA GLU A 156 0.24 10.25 -13.78
C GLU A 156 1.19 9.08 -14.09
N ALA A 157 1.98 8.62 -13.11
CA ALA A 157 2.94 7.52 -13.32
C ALA A 157 2.60 6.31 -12.45
N THR A 158 2.35 5.17 -13.10
CA THR A 158 2.15 3.87 -12.43
C THR A 158 3.50 3.21 -12.09
N VAL A 159 3.52 2.24 -11.17
CA VAL A 159 4.74 1.47 -10.86
C VAL A 159 5.30 0.80 -12.11
N GLU A 160 4.42 0.25 -12.95
CA GLU A 160 4.80 -0.37 -14.22
C GLU A 160 5.48 0.64 -15.14
N LYS A 161 4.90 1.83 -15.32
CA LYS A 161 5.48 2.90 -16.14
C LYS A 161 6.86 3.33 -15.60
N VAL A 162 7.03 3.41 -14.28
CA VAL A 162 8.32 3.70 -13.65
C VAL A 162 9.32 2.59 -13.95
N LYS A 163 8.95 1.32 -13.78
CA LYS A 163 9.82 0.16 -14.09
C LYS A 163 10.23 0.15 -15.56
N THR A 164 9.29 0.26 -16.49
CA THR A 164 9.57 0.34 -17.93
C THR A 164 10.48 1.52 -18.27
N SER A 165 10.28 2.68 -17.64
CA SER A 165 11.14 3.86 -17.87
C SER A 165 12.58 3.62 -17.37
N LEU A 166 12.75 2.95 -16.23
CA LEU A 166 14.06 2.58 -15.70
C LEU A 166 14.75 1.56 -16.60
N GLU A 167 14.04 0.53 -17.05
CA GLU A 167 14.55 -0.47 -18.01
C GLU A 167 14.99 0.18 -19.33
N GLN A 168 14.17 1.08 -19.89
CA GLN A 168 14.52 1.84 -21.10
C GLN A 168 15.76 2.71 -20.89
N ARG A 169 15.88 3.38 -19.74
CA ARG A 169 17.05 4.17 -19.39
C ARG A 169 18.30 3.31 -19.31
N ASP A 170 18.23 2.16 -18.65
CA ASP A 170 19.38 1.27 -18.48
C ASP A 170 19.82 0.69 -19.83
N ARG A 171 18.88 0.31 -20.70
CA ARG A 171 19.17 -0.08 -22.09
C ARG A 171 19.83 1.04 -22.89
N LEU A 172 19.33 2.27 -22.79
CA LEU A 172 19.93 3.42 -23.48
C LEU A 172 21.35 3.72 -22.97
N VAL A 173 21.58 3.65 -21.66
CA VAL A 173 22.91 3.85 -21.05
C VAL A 173 23.88 2.77 -21.53
N ALA A 174 23.45 1.51 -21.54
CA ALA A 174 24.26 0.40 -22.04
C ALA A 174 24.59 0.59 -23.53
N PHE A 175 23.60 0.95 -24.35
CA PHE A 175 23.78 1.24 -25.77
C PHE A 175 24.78 2.38 -26.00
N ALA A 176 24.60 3.52 -25.31
CA ALA A 176 25.46 4.68 -25.45
C ALA A 176 26.90 4.39 -25.02
N THR A 177 27.08 3.59 -23.97
CA THR A 177 28.40 3.17 -23.49
C THR A 177 29.07 2.19 -24.46
N GLY A 178 28.32 1.24 -25.00
CA GLY A 178 28.83 0.23 -25.94
C GLY A 178 29.12 0.76 -27.35
N ASN A 179 28.56 1.91 -27.74
CA ASN A 179 28.71 2.49 -29.07
C ASN A 179 29.49 3.82 -29.07
N GLN A 180 30.30 4.08 -28.04
CA GLN A 180 31.17 5.26 -28.02
C GLN A 180 32.18 5.22 -29.17
N GLY A 181 32.33 6.33 -29.89
CA GLY A 181 33.27 6.46 -31.00
C GLY A 181 32.83 5.79 -32.31
N VAL A 182 31.63 5.20 -32.36
CA VAL A 182 31.06 4.64 -33.58
C VAL A 182 30.65 5.77 -34.56
N PRO A 183 30.95 5.66 -35.86
CA PRO A 183 30.51 6.64 -36.85
C PRO A 183 28.98 6.82 -36.87
N ALA A 184 28.51 8.04 -37.12
CA ALA A 184 27.09 8.40 -36.98
C ALA A 184 26.12 7.50 -37.77
N ALA A 185 26.48 7.09 -39.00
CA ALA A 185 25.66 6.21 -39.82
C ALA A 185 25.52 4.81 -39.23
N GLU A 186 26.60 4.26 -38.66
CA GLU A 186 26.61 2.95 -38.01
C GLU A 186 25.87 2.99 -36.66
N LEU A 187 26.02 4.09 -35.92
CA LEU A 187 25.31 4.33 -34.67
C LEU A 187 23.80 4.41 -34.89
N GLN A 188 23.35 5.08 -35.97
CA GLN A 188 21.93 5.15 -36.33
C GLN A 188 21.36 3.75 -36.63
N GLN A 189 22.08 2.93 -37.40
CA GLN A 189 21.65 1.56 -37.71
C GLN A 189 21.62 0.68 -36.46
N ALA A 190 22.61 0.81 -35.58
CA ALA A 190 22.65 0.10 -34.31
C ALA A 190 21.46 0.50 -33.41
N PHE A 191 21.13 1.80 -33.36
CA PHE A 191 19.99 2.29 -32.57
C PHE A 191 18.66 1.74 -33.08
N LEU A 192 18.44 1.75 -34.41
CA LEU A 192 17.21 1.23 -35.00
C LEU A 192 17.05 -0.27 -34.74
N ARG A 193 18.14 -1.06 -34.78
CA ARG A 193 18.08 -2.49 -34.45
C ARG A 193 17.72 -2.76 -32.99
N GLU A 194 18.21 -1.93 -32.07
CA GLU A 194 18.02 -2.14 -30.63
C GLU A 194 16.67 -1.61 -30.12
N PHE A 195 16.17 -0.49 -30.67
CA PHE A 195 15.02 0.22 -30.09
C PHE A 195 13.78 0.31 -31.00
N ALA A 196 13.84 -0.11 -32.26
CA ALA A 196 12.70 -0.03 -33.19
C ALA A 196 11.96 -1.37 -33.42
N SER A 197 12.33 -2.44 -32.70
CA SER A 197 11.60 -3.71 -32.64
C SER A 197 10.54 -3.71 -31.55
#